data_AF-A0A8X6QGN2-F1
#
_entry.id   AF-A0A8X6QGN2-F1
#
_cell.length_a   1.000
_cell.length_b   1.000
_cell.length_c   1.000
_cell.angle_alpha   90.00
_cell.angle_beta   90.00
_cell.angle_gamma   90.00
#
_symmetry.space_group_name_H-M   'P 1'
#
loop_
_entity.id
_entity.type
_entity.pdbx_description
1 polymer ?
#
loop_
_entity_poly.entity_id
_entity_poly.type
_entity_poly.pdbx_seq_one_letter_code
_entity_poly.pdbx_strand_id
1 'polypeptide(L)'
;GPIMAGTFGAVIRDRSLRNLGIKTEIVGLCLCMFIGFTFGLLSEALNAVWGSKEWPNSEMISRGQERSLWVGVLIALPSGAGVALSILGGNAGCLVGVAISASLLPPAVNAGILWGMAMVRTLRAQEEQYEYVRIDGLLRLFKPSLMPPLNYEWNYYPEMDKECALLGLVSLALALVNIVCIFLSALVVLKIKEVAPRTSVAKTSRFWKEDIKIVRDYNATMPAAE
;
A
#
# COMPACT_ATOMS: atom_id res chain seq x y z
N GLY A 1 1.35 3.91 15.46
CA GLY A 1 0.73 3.59 14.15
C GLY A 1 0.20 2.17 14.14
N PRO A 2 -0.75 1.83 13.26
CA PRO A 2 -1.38 0.50 13.20
C PRO A 2 -0.38 -0.66 13.07
N ILE A 3 0.61 -0.53 12.18
CA ILE A 3 1.69 -1.51 11.98
C ILE A 3 2.50 -1.72 13.26
N MET A 4 2.80 -0.65 14.00
CA MET A 4 3.51 -0.74 15.28
C MET A 4 2.68 -1.46 16.34
N ALA A 5 1.39 -1.14 16.46
CA ALA A 5 0.49 -1.83 17.38
C ALA A 5 0.39 -3.32 17.04
N GLY A 6 0.27 -3.66 15.75
CA GLY A 6 0.24 -5.02 15.25
C GLY A 6 1.53 -5.81 15.56
N THR A 7 2.69 -5.24 15.22
CA THR A 7 4.00 -5.89 15.41
C THR A 7 4.36 -6.02 16.90
N PHE A 8 4.10 -5.00 17.70
CA PHE A 8 4.35 -5.04 19.14
C PHE A 8 3.40 -6.02 19.86
N GLY A 9 2.10 -5.97 19.56
CA GLY A 9 1.11 -6.93 20.07
C GLY A 9 1.48 -8.38 19.76
N ALA A 10 2.01 -8.64 18.56
CA ALA A 10 2.51 -9.96 18.18
C ALA A 10 3.72 -10.43 19.02
N VAL A 11 4.62 -9.51 19.41
CA VAL A 11 5.79 -9.84 20.26
C VAL A 11 5.38 -10.14 21.70
N ILE A 12 4.47 -9.36 22.29
CA ILE A 12 3.99 -9.55 23.68
C ILE A 12 2.86 -10.60 23.81
N ARG A 13 2.50 -11.26 22.70
CA ARG A 13 1.37 -12.21 22.61
C ARG A 13 0.01 -11.63 23.01
N ASP A 14 -0.17 -10.32 22.89
CA ASP A 14 -1.46 -9.67 23.06
C ASP A 14 -2.24 -9.75 21.74
N ARG A 15 -3.23 -10.65 21.71
CA ARG A 15 -4.09 -10.84 20.53
C ARG A 15 -5.01 -9.64 20.29
N SER A 16 -5.47 -8.97 21.35
CA SER A 16 -6.35 -7.80 21.22
C SER A 16 -5.62 -6.64 20.57
N LEU A 17 -4.42 -6.31 21.07
CA LEU A 17 -3.58 -5.25 20.52
C LEU A 17 -3.13 -5.56 19.09
N ARG A 18 -2.74 -6.81 18.82
CA ARG A 18 -2.37 -7.25 17.47
C ARG A 18 -3.52 -7.08 16.49
N ASN A 19 -4.72 -7.57 16.87
CA ASN A 19 -5.90 -7.52 16.01
C ASN A 19 -6.39 -6.08 15.82
N LEU A 20 -6.28 -5.23 16.85
CA LEU A 20 -6.57 -3.80 16.74
C LEU A 20 -5.67 -3.12 15.70
N GLY A 21 -4.36 -3.39 15.75
CA GLY A 21 -3.40 -2.88 14.77
C GLY A 21 -3.70 -3.33 13.34
N ILE A 22 -3.99 -4.63 13.14
CA ILE A 22 -4.32 -5.17 11.82
C ILE A 22 -5.65 -4.61 11.30
N LYS A 23 -6.69 -4.55 12.15
CA LYS A 23 -8.01 -4.00 11.78
C LYS A 23 -7.90 -2.53 11.37
N THR A 24 -7.17 -1.73 12.14
CA THR A 24 -6.98 -0.30 11.83
C THR A 24 -6.17 -0.08 10.56
N GLU A 25 -5.17 -0.92 10.28
CA GLU A 25 -4.42 -0.88 9.02
C GLU A 25 -5.32 -1.21 7.82
N ILE A 26 -6.13 -2.26 7.91
CA ILE A 26 -7.08 -2.64 6.83
C ILE A 26 -8.10 -1.54 6.60
N VAL A 27 -8.68 -0.97 7.66
CA VAL A 27 -9.63 0.16 7.54
C VAL A 27 -8.97 1.36 6.88
N GLY A 28 -7.71 1.68 7.26
CA GLY A 28 -6.94 2.75 6.62
C GLY A 28 -6.71 2.49 5.14
N LEU A 29 -6.26 1.28 4.77
CA LEU A 29 -6.05 0.88 3.38
C LEU A 29 -7.34 0.99 2.55
N CYS A 30 -8.46 0.47 3.08
CA CYS A 30 -9.77 0.58 2.44
C CYS A 30 -10.23 2.02 2.25
N LEU A 31 -10.04 2.87 3.27
CA LEU A 31 -10.37 4.29 3.17
C LEU A 31 -9.55 4.99 2.08
N CYS A 32 -8.26 4.68 1.97
CA CYS A 32 -7.38 5.27 0.97
C CYS A 32 -7.72 4.82 -0.45
N MET A 33 -8.05 3.54 -0.64
CA MET A 33 -8.58 3.04 -1.91
C MET A 33 -9.90 3.71 -2.26
N PHE A 34 -10.82 3.87 -1.29
CA PHE A 34 -12.11 4.53 -1.52
C PHE A 34 -11.97 5.99 -1.92
N ILE A 35 -11.11 6.76 -1.24
CA ILE A 35 -10.82 8.15 -1.59
C ILE A 35 -10.17 8.25 -2.98
N GLY A 36 -9.20 7.37 -3.28
CA GLY A 36 -8.61 7.30 -4.61
C GLY A 36 -9.66 6.99 -5.69
N PHE A 37 -10.55 6.05 -5.42
CA PHE A 37 -11.62 5.65 -6.32
C PHE A 37 -12.60 6.78 -6.61
N THR A 38 -13.09 7.49 -5.61
CA THR A 38 -13.97 8.66 -5.82
C THR A 38 -13.27 9.75 -6.62
N PHE A 39 -11.97 9.97 -6.39
CA PHE A 39 -11.17 10.89 -7.18
C PHE A 39 -10.97 10.42 -8.62
N GLY A 40 -10.76 9.12 -8.85
CA GLY A 40 -10.70 8.51 -10.18
C GLY A 40 -11.99 8.66 -10.97
N LEU A 41 -13.14 8.44 -10.32
CA LEU A 41 -14.46 8.67 -10.91
C LEU A 41 -14.64 10.15 -11.30
N LEU A 42 -14.33 11.07 -10.39
CA LEU A 42 -14.50 12.50 -10.61
C LEU A 42 -13.56 13.03 -11.69
N SER A 43 -12.29 12.65 -11.66
CA SER A 43 -11.28 13.09 -12.64
C SER A 43 -11.64 12.64 -14.06
N GLU A 44 -12.02 11.38 -14.27
CA GLU A 44 -12.43 10.88 -15.59
C GLU A 44 -13.79 11.46 -16.03
N ALA A 45 -14.71 11.71 -15.09
CA ALA A 45 -15.96 12.39 -15.37
C ALA A 45 -15.72 13.83 -15.89
N LEU A 46 -14.88 14.60 -15.19
CA LEU A 46 -14.54 15.98 -15.54
C LEU A 46 -13.65 16.08 -16.79
N ASN A 47 -12.85 15.04 -17.09
CA ASN A 47 -12.01 15.00 -18.29
C ASN A 47 -12.85 15.16 -19.58
N ALA A 48 -14.06 14.60 -19.61
CA ALA A 48 -14.97 14.79 -20.74
C ALA A 48 -15.37 16.26 -20.98
N VAL A 49 -15.26 17.12 -19.97
CA VAL A 49 -15.61 18.55 -20.05
C VAL A 49 -14.39 19.40 -20.41
N TRP A 50 -13.20 19.05 -19.93
CA TRP A 50 -11.98 19.88 -20.07
C TRP A 50 -10.98 19.34 -21.11
N GLY A 51 -11.16 18.12 -21.62
CA GLY A 51 -10.41 17.59 -22.77
C GLY A 51 -8.93 17.28 -22.52
N SER A 52 -8.46 17.25 -21.26
CA SER A 52 -7.07 16.95 -20.92
C SER A 52 -6.79 15.45 -20.92
N LYS A 53 -6.31 14.90 -22.05
CA LYS A 53 -5.92 13.48 -22.19
C LYS A 53 -4.60 13.12 -21.47
N GLU A 54 -4.31 13.66 -20.29
CA GLU A 54 -3.00 13.49 -19.63
C GLU A 54 -2.94 12.36 -18.58
N TRP A 55 -4.06 11.67 -18.35
CA TRP A 55 -4.18 10.64 -17.32
C TRP A 55 -4.37 9.25 -17.96
N PRO A 56 -3.67 8.20 -17.47
CA PRO A 56 -2.75 8.17 -16.32
C PRO A 56 -1.38 8.82 -16.59
N ASN A 57 -0.79 9.47 -15.58
CA ASN A 57 0.54 10.09 -15.68
C ASN A 57 1.69 9.10 -15.38
N SER A 58 2.93 9.50 -15.65
CA SER A 58 4.12 8.66 -15.45
C SER A 58 4.31 8.18 -14.01
N GLU A 59 3.97 9.01 -13.02
CA GLU A 59 4.08 8.64 -11.60
C GLU A 59 3.09 7.54 -11.23
N MET A 60 1.84 7.63 -11.69
CA MET A 60 0.82 6.60 -11.48
C MET A 60 1.22 5.27 -12.14
N ILE A 61 1.74 5.33 -13.37
CA ILE A 61 2.21 4.16 -14.12
C ILE A 61 3.39 3.50 -13.39
N SER A 62 4.35 4.29 -12.89
CA SER A 62 5.53 3.77 -12.19
C SER A 62 5.16 2.89 -11.00
N ARG A 63 4.04 3.17 -10.33
CA ARG A 63 3.53 2.41 -9.18
C ARG A 63 2.74 1.17 -9.57
N GLY A 64 2.45 0.96 -10.85
CA GLY A 64 1.75 -0.21 -11.42
C GLY A 64 2.66 -1.15 -12.22
N GLN A 65 3.98 -0.91 -12.24
CA GLN A 65 4.94 -1.78 -12.92
C GLN A 65 5.41 -2.94 -12.03
N GLU A 66 5.62 -4.12 -12.61
CA GLU A 66 6.14 -5.30 -11.89
C GLU A 66 7.51 -5.04 -11.24
N ARG A 67 8.33 -4.19 -11.87
CA ARG A 67 9.64 -3.79 -11.33
C ARG A 67 9.51 -3.16 -9.94
N SER A 68 8.44 -2.41 -9.72
CA SER A 68 8.20 -1.72 -8.46
C SER A 68 7.94 -2.68 -7.31
N LEU A 69 7.46 -3.90 -7.57
CA LEU A 69 7.23 -4.92 -6.54
C LEU A 69 8.51 -5.33 -5.83
N TRP A 70 9.53 -5.79 -6.58
CA TRP A 70 10.77 -6.27 -5.96
C TRP A 70 11.63 -5.11 -5.41
N VAL A 71 11.61 -3.95 -6.07
CA VAL A 71 12.24 -2.73 -5.52
C VAL A 71 11.55 -2.31 -4.22
N GLY A 72 10.22 -2.40 -4.17
CA GLY A 72 9.41 -2.15 -2.98
C GLY A 72 9.82 -3.04 -1.81
N VAL A 73 10.01 -4.34 -2.04
CA VAL A 73 10.53 -5.28 -1.03
C VAL A 73 11.86 -4.81 -0.46
N LEU A 74 12.81 -4.43 -1.32
CA LEU A 74 14.14 -3.99 -0.89
C LEU A 74 14.09 -2.71 -0.02
N ILE A 75 13.13 -1.82 -0.26
CA ILE A 75 12.94 -0.58 0.53
C ILE A 75 12.11 -0.84 1.81
N ALA A 76 11.15 -1.76 1.73
CA ALA A 76 10.25 -2.11 2.82
C ALA A 76 10.98 -2.82 3.97
N LEU A 77 11.98 -3.66 3.67
CA LEU A 77 12.75 -4.38 4.68
C LEU A 77 13.51 -3.45 5.65
N PRO A 78 14.32 -2.47 5.19
CA PRO A 78 14.90 -1.45 6.07
C PRO A 78 13.86 -0.62 6.83
N SER A 79 12.73 -0.32 6.18
CA SER A 79 11.64 0.43 6.81
C SER A 79 11.04 -0.31 8.01
N GLY A 80 10.86 -1.63 7.90
CA GLY A 80 10.45 -2.49 9.03
C GLY A 80 11.46 -2.52 10.18
N ALA A 81 12.77 -2.52 9.88
CA ALA A 81 13.78 -2.37 10.92
C ALA A 81 13.68 -1.01 11.63
N GLY A 82 13.40 0.06 10.87
CA GLY A 82 13.10 1.39 11.41
C GLY A 82 11.90 1.39 12.37
N VAL A 83 10.82 0.66 12.06
CA VAL A 83 9.67 0.48 12.98
C VAL A 83 10.13 -0.13 14.29
N ALA A 84 10.86 -1.24 14.24
CA ALA A 84 11.32 -1.93 15.44
C ALA A 84 12.23 -1.04 16.31
N LEU A 85 13.13 -0.27 15.68
CA LEU A 85 13.99 0.67 16.37
C LEU A 85 13.22 1.87 16.96
N SER A 86 12.15 2.32 16.29
CA SER A 86 11.33 3.44 16.77
C SER A 86 10.60 3.12 18.07
N ILE A 87 10.22 1.86 18.28
CA ILE A 87 9.63 1.36 19.54
C ILE A 87 10.63 1.51 20.70
N LEU A 88 11.93 1.37 20.42
CA LEU A 88 13.01 1.51 21.41
C LEU A 88 13.37 2.97 21.70
N GLY A 89 13.11 3.87 20.76
CA GLY A 89 13.49 5.28 20.80
C GLY A 89 12.54 6.19 21.59
N GLY A 90 11.54 5.64 22.27
CA GLY A 90 10.52 6.42 23.00
C GLY A 90 9.55 7.13 22.04
N ASN A 91 9.72 8.45 21.83
CA ASN A 91 8.78 9.27 21.06
C ASN A 91 8.89 9.10 19.52
N ALA A 92 9.89 8.35 19.04
CA ALA A 92 10.09 8.12 17.61
C ALA A 92 8.96 7.30 16.96
N GLY A 93 8.19 6.56 17.74
CA GLY A 93 7.16 5.66 17.20
C GLY A 93 5.98 6.35 16.52
N CYS A 94 5.60 7.55 16.99
CA CYS A 94 4.58 8.35 16.33
C CYS A 94 5.07 8.90 14.98
N LEU A 95 6.32 9.36 14.92
CA LEU A 95 6.93 9.93 13.70
C LEU A 95 7.14 8.86 12.62
N VAL A 96 7.68 7.70 13.01
CA VAL A 96 7.93 6.58 12.09
C VAL A 96 6.62 6.01 11.55
N GLY A 97 5.56 5.96 12.37
CA GLY A 97 4.23 5.56 11.92
C GLY A 97 3.69 6.45 10.79
N VAL A 98 3.80 7.78 10.93
CA VAL A 98 3.35 8.73 9.90
C VAL A 98 4.19 8.63 8.62
N ALA A 99 5.51 8.54 8.74
CA ALA A 99 6.41 8.44 7.59
C ALA A 99 6.19 7.17 6.76
N ILE A 100 5.88 6.05 7.43
CA ILE A 100 5.58 4.78 6.77
C ILE A 100 4.22 4.82 6.09
N SER A 101 3.19 5.36 6.76
CA SER A 101 1.92 5.58 6.07
C SER A 101 2.13 6.47 4.84
N ALA A 102 2.87 7.57 4.94
CA ALA A 102 3.16 8.43 3.78
C ALA A 102 3.87 7.70 2.62
N SER A 103 4.66 6.65 2.87
CA SER A 103 5.32 5.87 1.81
C SER A 103 4.48 4.71 1.26
N LEU A 104 3.54 4.18 2.05
CA LEU A 104 2.64 3.07 1.70
C LEU A 104 1.31 3.51 1.09
N LEU A 105 0.87 4.73 1.40
CA LEU A 105 -0.37 5.31 0.91
C LEU A 105 -0.39 5.55 -0.61
N PRO A 106 0.68 6.03 -1.27
CA PRO A 106 0.63 6.38 -2.69
C PRO A 106 0.20 5.22 -3.59
N PRO A 107 0.72 3.98 -3.46
CA PRO A 107 0.26 2.86 -4.28
C PRO A 107 -1.20 2.46 -4.01
N ALA A 108 -1.68 2.55 -2.77
CA ALA A 108 -3.07 2.21 -2.43
C ALA A 108 -4.08 3.24 -2.99
N VAL A 109 -3.77 4.53 -2.88
CA VAL A 109 -4.58 5.59 -3.48
C VAL A 109 -4.54 5.50 -4.99
N ASN A 110 -3.37 5.25 -5.58
CA ASN A 110 -3.20 5.05 -7.02
C ASN A 110 -4.06 3.90 -7.56
N ALA A 111 -4.09 2.76 -6.86
CA ALA A 111 -4.98 1.65 -7.21
C ALA A 111 -6.46 2.08 -7.26
N GLY A 112 -6.91 2.83 -6.26
CA GLY A 112 -8.26 3.41 -6.25
C GLY A 112 -8.53 4.31 -7.47
N ILE A 113 -7.63 5.27 -7.74
CA ILE A 113 -7.78 6.20 -8.87
C ILE A 113 -7.90 5.44 -10.20
N LEU A 114 -6.98 4.50 -10.44
CA LEU A 114 -6.94 3.71 -11.68
C LEU A 114 -8.21 2.86 -11.86
N TRP A 115 -8.75 2.27 -10.79
CA TRP A 115 -10.02 1.54 -10.85
C TRP A 115 -11.22 2.44 -11.08
N GLY A 116 -11.23 3.65 -10.50
CA GLY A 116 -12.27 4.65 -10.78
C GLY A 116 -12.28 5.06 -12.25
N MET A 117 -11.09 5.33 -12.80
CA MET A 117 -10.92 5.64 -14.22
C MET A 117 -11.34 4.48 -15.12
N ALA A 118 -10.90 3.25 -14.82
CA ALA A 118 -11.27 2.06 -15.57
C ALA A 118 -12.80 1.84 -15.60
N MET A 119 -13.48 2.06 -14.47
CA MET A 119 -14.93 1.95 -14.39
C MET A 119 -15.63 2.98 -15.30
N VAL A 120 -15.28 4.27 -15.21
CA VAL A 120 -15.91 5.31 -16.04
C VAL A 120 -15.66 5.06 -17.53
N ARG A 121 -14.44 4.66 -17.91
CA ARG A 121 -14.12 4.33 -19.30
C ARG A 121 -14.91 3.12 -19.80
N THR A 122 -15.04 2.08 -18.99
CA THR A 122 -15.84 0.89 -19.32
C THR A 122 -17.31 1.25 -19.54
N LEU A 123 -17.87 2.13 -18.69
CA LEU A 123 -19.25 2.58 -18.79
C LEU A 123 -19.48 3.41 -20.07
N ARG A 124 -18.59 4.38 -20.37
CA ARG A 124 -18.67 5.16 -21.61
C ARG A 124 -18.51 4.30 -22.86
N ALA A 125 -17.61 3.32 -22.81
CA ALA A 125 -17.41 2.38 -23.89
C ALA A 125 -18.68 1.59 -24.24
N GLN A 126 -19.66 1.40 -23.34
CA GLN A 126 -20.89 0.69 -23.70
C GLN A 126 -21.73 1.45 -24.75
N GLU A 127 -21.73 2.78 -24.70
CA GLU A 127 -22.55 3.64 -25.56
C GLU A 127 -21.85 4.01 -26.86
N GLU A 128 -20.52 3.87 -26.91
CA GLU A 128 -19.69 4.27 -28.04
C GLU A 128 -19.57 3.18 -29.12
N GLN A 129 -19.55 3.64 -30.37
CA GLN A 129 -19.24 2.82 -31.53
C GLN A 129 -17.72 2.68 -31.73
N TYR A 130 -17.35 1.62 -32.43
CA TYR A 130 -15.97 1.37 -32.80
C TYR A 130 -15.50 2.31 -33.91
N GLU A 131 -14.34 2.91 -33.73
CA GLU A 131 -13.67 3.78 -34.70
C GLU A 131 -12.32 3.17 -35.12
N TYR A 132 -11.96 3.34 -36.39
CA TYR A 132 -10.67 2.93 -36.92
C TYR A 132 -9.61 3.98 -36.59
N VAL A 133 -8.70 3.63 -35.70
CA VAL A 133 -7.59 4.50 -35.29
C VAL A 133 -6.27 3.87 -35.72
N ARG A 134 -5.39 4.70 -36.29
CA ARG A 134 -4.06 4.28 -36.70
C ARG A 134 -3.09 4.46 -35.53
N ILE A 135 -2.67 3.34 -34.91
CA ILE A 135 -1.71 3.30 -33.81
C ILE A 135 -0.49 2.50 -34.31
N ASP A 136 0.71 3.06 -34.19
CA ASP A 136 1.97 2.45 -34.67
C ASP A 136 1.93 2.01 -36.14
N GLY A 137 1.26 2.79 -36.98
CA GLY A 137 1.12 2.51 -38.42
C GLY A 137 0.08 1.44 -38.77
N LEU A 138 -0.47 0.73 -37.78
CA LEU A 138 -1.47 -0.33 -37.94
C LEU A 138 -2.88 0.21 -37.66
N LEU A 139 -3.86 -0.18 -38.48
CA LEU A 139 -5.27 0.15 -38.28
C LEU A 139 -5.85 -0.76 -37.21
N ARG A 140 -6.21 -0.20 -36.06
CA ARG A 140 -6.87 -0.92 -34.96
C ARG A 140 -8.24 -0.33 -34.69
N LEU A 141 -9.14 -1.19 -34.24
CA LEU A 141 -10.51 -0.83 -33.93
C LEU A 141 -10.62 -0.50 -32.44
N PHE A 142 -10.91 0.75 -32.09
CA PHE A 142 -11.01 1.22 -30.71
C PHE A 142 -12.34 1.93 -30.45
N LYS A 143 -12.81 1.85 -29.22
CA LYS A 143 -13.82 2.78 -28.72
C LYS A 143 -13.11 4.06 -28.23
N PRO A 144 -13.59 5.27 -28.54
CA PRO A 144 -12.92 6.52 -28.19
C PRO A 144 -12.49 6.63 -26.72
N SER A 145 -13.33 6.19 -25.78
CA SER A 145 -13.05 6.17 -24.33
C SER A 145 -11.94 5.19 -23.89
N LEU A 146 -11.70 4.14 -24.69
CA LEU A 146 -10.66 3.13 -24.44
C LEU A 146 -9.32 3.49 -25.09
N MET A 147 -9.30 4.57 -25.88
CA MET A 147 -8.10 4.98 -26.60
C MET A 147 -7.02 5.49 -25.62
N PRO A 148 -5.77 5.06 -25.78
CA PRO A 148 -4.67 5.60 -25.00
C PRO A 148 -4.37 7.08 -25.35
N PRO A 149 -3.86 7.88 -24.39
CA PRO A 149 -3.31 9.20 -24.66
C PRO A 149 -2.23 9.21 -25.74
N LEU A 150 -2.01 10.39 -26.34
CA LEU A 150 -0.90 10.59 -27.25
C LEU A 150 0.42 10.38 -26.50
N ASN A 151 1.35 9.59 -27.05
CA ASN A 151 2.63 9.20 -26.44
C ASN A 151 2.52 8.30 -25.19
N TYR A 152 1.39 7.62 -24.98
CA TYR A 152 1.28 6.61 -23.94
C TYR A 152 1.86 5.26 -24.41
N GLU A 153 2.87 4.77 -23.72
CA GLU A 153 3.37 3.40 -23.88
C GLU A 153 2.63 2.48 -22.90
N TRP A 154 1.86 1.53 -23.42
CA TRP A 154 1.15 0.55 -22.60
C TRP A 154 2.12 -0.51 -22.01
N ASN A 155 1.88 -0.92 -20.77
CA ASN A 155 2.68 -1.92 -20.07
C ASN A 155 2.08 -3.32 -20.24
N TYR A 156 0.75 -3.44 -20.22
CA TYR A 156 0.06 -4.73 -20.23
C TYR A 156 -0.93 -4.89 -21.38
N TYR A 157 -1.84 -3.91 -21.56
CA TYR A 157 -2.90 -3.97 -22.56
C TYR A 157 -3.03 -2.65 -23.33
N PRO A 158 -3.35 -2.70 -24.63
CA PRO A 158 -3.53 -1.49 -25.42
C PRO A 158 -4.87 -0.79 -25.12
N GLU A 159 -5.87 -1.50 -24.60
CA GLU A 159 -7.14 -0.89 -24.14
C GLU A 159 -7.00 -0.32 -22.73
N MET A 160 -7.35 0.97 -22.57
CA MET A 160 -7.03 1.70 -21.35
C MET A 160 -7.85 1.28 -20.13
N ASP A 161 -9.04 0.72 -20.31
CA ASP A 161 -9.82 0.13 -19.21
C ASP A 161 -9.07 -1.05 -18.57
N LYS A 162 -8.56 -1.97 -19.39
CA LYS A 162 -7.78 -3.14 -18.94
C LYS A 162 -6.43 -2.73 -18.39
N GLU A 163 -5.75 -1.79 -19.07
CA GLU A 163 -4.45 -1.26 -18.63
C GLU A 163 -4.57 -0.62 -17.24
N CYS A 164 -5.53 0.29 -17.04
CA CYS A 164 -5.79 0.90 -15.73
C CYS A 164 -6.18 -0.13 -14.67
N ALA A 165 -7.04 -1.10 -15.01
CA ALA A 165 -7.45 -2.15 -14.07
C ALA A 165 -6.25 -2.96 -13.57
N LEU A 166 -5.35 -3.37 -14.47
CA LEU A 166 -4.19 -4.16 -14.13
C LEU A 166 -3.09 -3.33 -13.45
N LEU A 167 -2.82 -2.10 -13.90
CA LEU A 167 -1.93 -1.17 -13.19
C LEU A 167 -2.41 -0.95 -11.76
N GLY A 168 -3.73 -0.80 -11.56
CA GLY A 168 -4.32 -0.65 -10.22
C GLY A 168 -4.12 -1.90 -9.36
N LEU A 169 -4.30 -3.09 -9.94
CA LEU A 169 -4.05 -4.35 -9.25
C LEU A 169 -2.59 -4.50 -8.80
N VAL A 170 -1.64 -4.19 -9.70
CA VAL A 170 -0.20 -4.25 -9.38
C VAL A 170 0.16 -3.19 -8.33
N SER A 171 -0.45 -2.00 -8.37
CA SER A 171 -0.24 -0.96 -7.36
C SER A 171 -0.76 -1.35 -5.98
N LEU A 172 -1.91 -2.03 -5.92
CA LEU A 172 -2.41 -2.61 -4.67
C LEU A 172 -1.49 -3.74 -4.18
N ALA A 173 -1.04 -4.62 -5.08
CA ALA A 173 -0.09 -5.69 -4.72
C ALA A 173 1.21 -5.10 -4.13
N LEU A 174 1.71 -4.00 -4.70
CA LEU A 174 2.85 -3.26 -4.16
C LEU A 174 2.59 -2.76 -2.73
N ALA A 175 1.43 -2.16 -2.46
CA ALA A 175 1.06 -1.73 -1.11
C ALA A 175 1.05 -2.91 -0.12
N LEU A 176 0.39 -4.01 -0.49
CA LEU A 176 0.25 -5.20 0.35
C LEU A 176 1.60 -5.88 0.62
N VAL A 177 2.42 -6.06 -0.42
CA VAL A 177 3.77 -6.63 -0.29
C VAL A 177 4.61 -5.76 0.64
N ASN A 178 4.57 -4.44 0.47
CA ASN A 178 5.33 -3.55 1.34
C ASN A 178 4.87 -3.62 2.81
N ILE A 179 3.55 -3.64 3.06
CA ILE A 179 2.98 -3.82 4.42
C ILE A 179 3.48 -5.13 5.04
N VAL A 180 3.39 -6.25 4.30
CA VAL A 180 3.82 -7.56 4.77
C VAL A 180 5.33 -7.57 5.05
N CYS A 181 6.15 -7.04 4.14
CA CYS A 181 7.60 -6.97 4.32
C CYS A 181 8.01 -6.11 5.54
N ILE A 182 7.36 -4.95 5.74
CA ILE A 182 7.59 -4.10 6.90
C ILE A 182 7.21 -4.84 8.19
N PHE A 183 6.05 -5.51 8.19
CA PHE A 183 5.58 -6.26 9.36
C PHE A 183 6.53 -7.41 9.72
N LEU A 184 6.93 -8.22 8.74
CA LEU A 184 7.85 -9.34 8.94
C LEU A 184 9.24 -8.86 9.38
N SER A 185 9.80 -7.85 8.72
CA SER A 185 11.10 -7.29 9.09
C SER A 185 11.09 -6.72 10.51
N ALA A 186 10.04 -5.98 10.88
CA ALA A 186 9.88 -5.48 12.24
C ALA A 186 9.86 -6.60 13.28
N LEU A 187 9.12 -7.70 13.03
CA LEU A 187 9.11 -8.86 13.91
C LEU A 187 10.49 -9.50 14.06
N VAL A 188 11.23 -9.67 12.96
CA VAL A 188 12.59 -10.24 12.97
C VAL A 188 13.52 -9.37 13.81
N VAL A 189 13.50 -8.05 13.63
CA VAL A 189 14.35 -7.13 14.39
C VAL A 189 14.00 -7.11 15.87
N LEU A 190 12.70 -7.10 16.23
CA LEU A 190 12.27 -7.19 17.63
C LEU A 190 12.69 -8.53 18.26
N LYS A 191 12.62 -9.63 17.51
CA LYS A 191 13.11 -10.94 17.96
C LYS A 191 14.62 -10.99 18.19
N ILE A 192 15.40 -10.37 17.29
CA ILE A 192 16.86 -10.24 17.48
C ILE A 192 17.16 -9.45 18.75
N LYS A 193 16.43 -8.37 19.01
CA LYS A 193 16.61 -7.56 20.23
C LYS A 193 16.21 -8.29 21.50
N GLU A 194 15.20 -9.17 21.46
CA GLU A 194 14.83 -10.06 22.57
C GLU A 194 15.98 -11.03 22.93
N VAL A 195 16.64 -11.62 21.92
CA VAL A 195 17.71 -12.63 22.12
C VAL A 195 19.06 -11.99 22.45
N ALA A 196 19.35 -10.80 21.93
CA ALA A 196 20.63 -10.10 22.12
C ALA A 196 20.47 -8.70 22.76
N PRO A 197 20.00 -8.60 24.02
CA PRO A 197 19.74 -7.32 24.68
C PRO A 197 21.01 -6.50 24.98
N ARG A 198 22.21 -7.07 24.84
CA ARG A 198 23.49 -6.34 25.01
C ARG A 198 23.73 -5.24 23.97
N THR A 199 22.98 -5.23 22.86
CA THR A 199 23.00 -4.17 21.84
C THR A 199 21.90 -3.12 22.04
N SER A 200 21.14 -3.18 23.14
CA SER A 200 20.12 -2.18 23.48
C SER A 200 20.71 -1.08 24.37
N VAL A 201 20.17 0.13 24.26
CA VAL A 201 20.53 1.25 25.16
C VAL A 201 20.29 0.79 26.60
N ALA A 202 21.20 1.11 27.54
CA ALA A 202 21.14 0.61 28.92
C ALA A 202 19.76 0.78 29.59
N LYS A 203 19.01 1.82 29.20
CA LYS A 203 17.65 2.15 29.65
C LYS A 203 16.57 1.14 29.22
N THR A 204 16.73 0.42 28.11
CA THR A 204 15.73 -0.53 27.58
C THR A 204 16.10 -2.00 27.81
N SER A 205 17.29 -2.31 28.31
CA SER A 205 17.75 -3.68 28.59
C SER A 205 16.86 -4.45 29.58
N ARG A 206 16.38 -3.76 30.64
CA ARG A 206 15.44 -4.34 31.62
C ARG A 206 14.11 -4.73 30.97
N PHE A 207 13.58 -3.86 30.13
CA PHE A 207 12.32 -4.07 29.41
C PHE A 207 12.34 -5.36 28.57
N TRP A 208 13.44 -5.62 27.84
CA TRP A 208 13.59 -6.83 27.02
C TRP A 208 13.85 -8.10 27.84
N LYS A 209 14.48 -7.99 29.01
CA LYS A 209 14.85 -9.16 29.84
C LYS A 209 13.75 -9.62 30.78
N GLU A 210 13.07 -8.67 31.42
CA GLU A 210 12.13 -8.91 32.52
C GLU A 210 10.70 -8.55 32.10
N ASP A 211 10.45 -7.29 31.73
CA ASP A 211 9.09 -6.78 31.55
C ASP A 211 8.33 -7.50 30.42
N ILE A 212 8.97 -7.75 29.28
CA ILE A 212 8.35 -8.49 28.17
C ILE A 212 7.95 -9.91 28.57
N LYS A 213 8.73 -10.58 29.42
CA LYS A 213 8.41 -11.94 29.86
C LYS A 213 7.21 -11.92 30.80
N ILE A 214 7.21 -11.01 31.77
CA ILE A 214 6.11 -10.82 32.73
C ILE A 214 4.81 -10.50 32.00
N VAL A 215 4.83 -9.55 31.06
CA VAL A 215 3.63 -9.17 30.28
C VAL A 215 3.15 -10.33 29.40
N ARG A 216 4.06 -11.10 28.81
CA ARG A 216 3.70 -12.26 27.99
C ARG A 216 3.08 -13.38 28.82
N ASP A 217 3.59 -13.64 30.00
CA ASP A 217 3.07 -14.67 30.91
C ASP A 217 1.71 -14.23 31.49
N TYR A 218 1.55 -12.93 31.76
CA TYR A 218 0.25 -12.32 32.09
C TYR A 218 -0.78 -12.49 30.95
N ASN A 219 -0.41 -12.14 29.71
CA ASN A 219 -1.29 -12.28 28.55
C ASN A 219 -1.61 -13.75 28.20
N ALA A 220 -0.75 -14.69 28.60
CA ALA A 220 -0.98 -16.12 28.43
C ALA A 220 -1.93 -16.71 29.49
N THR A 221 -1.97 -16.12 30.69
CA THR A 221 -2.76 -16.61 31.84
C THR A 221 -4.15 -15.97 31.93
N MET A 222 -4.34 -14.77 31.40
CA MET A 222 -5.66 -14.13 31.26
C MET A 222 -6.01 -14.01 29.77
N PRO A 223 -6.74 -14.96 29.16
CA PRO A 223 -7.29 -14.73 27.83
C PRO A 223 -8.18 -13.49 27.88
N ALA A 224 -7.92 -12.54 26.99
CA ALA A 224 -8.69 -11.31 26.89
C ALA A 224 -10.19 -11.64 26.91
N ALA A 225 -10.93 -11.05 27.86
CA ALA A 225 -12.38 -11.08 27.82
C ALA A 225 -12.82 -10.50 26.47
N GLU A 226 -13.56 -11.30 25.70
CA GLU A 226 -14.04 -10.94 24.36
C GLU A 226 -14.94 -9.71 24.35
#